data_AF-Q7RX12-F1
#
_entry.id   AF-Q7RX12-F1
#
_cell.length_a   1.000
_cell.length_b   1.000
_cell.length_c   1.000
_cell.angle_alpha   90.00
_cell.angle_beta   90.00
_cell.angle_gamma   90.00
#
_symmetry.space_group_name_H-M   'P 1'
#
loop_
_entity.id
_entity.type
_entity.pdbx_description
1 polymer ?
#
loop_
_entity_poly.entity_id
_entity_poly.type
_entity_poly.pdbx_seq_one_letter_code
_entity_poly.pdbx_strand_id
1 'polypeptide(L)'
;MPTKEVATRPRTSPGREGHNNGTVNRDNRWEMLSSFQFILLTILFTLFLCRRIRTTLGLKRREGKGLLRYKQVKMKFLCLPGAYGSAQNFEVQFGPLAKEFKRRGLGTFTYSQGTHEVAAPPGWEDYFGKPPLYRFLDVSQGDAFETLRRLRHVPRGLNPEDTMRQLQGATVEEDWHQEAWRHALNGVFKTIDEDPEIDAILGYSEGAMVAASTIVEEVERCAREKGRERRIKFAIFIAGAPPLKFEGDKRITAQLYDEVGTCIDIPTLHIFGCDDAFLTSAVALFNVCEPSSAVMYDHGLGHIVPRDAENVARLGTVLSNLIPKVEDQIKRAAHFSRKEKKREEKEAKKNKRRVAAAAEGGQGVGEGVRPGMHQRGHSHLSATSTQGHSSSGPTTSGSITPAEVDFTVAMLKGTDV
;
A
#
# COMPACT_ATOMS: atom_id res chain seq x y z
N MET A 1 31.62 78.63 -6.89
CA MET A 1 30.76 79.65 -6.27
C MET A 1 29.30 79.38 -6.64
N PRO A 2 28.31 79.85 -5.85
CA PRO A 2 27.09 79.08 -5.56
C PRO A 2 25.81 79.75 -6.15
N THR A 3 24.59 79.26 -5.91
CA THR A 3 23.79 79.34 -4.64
C THR A 3 23.12 78.00 -4.27
N LYS A 4 23.07 77.51 -3.02
CA LYS A 4 22.43 78.04 -1.77
C LYS A 4 20.90 78.16 -1.88
N GLU A 5 20.06 77.86 -0.88
CA GLU A 5 20.18 77.30 0.50
C GLU A 5 18.79 76.71 0.90
N VAL A 6 18.47 76.12 2.07
CA VAL A 6 19.06 76.08 3.43
C VAL A 6 18.80 74.71 4.14
N ALA A 7 19.18 74.55 5.41
CA ALA A 7 19.02 73.34 6.24
C ALA A 7 18.13 73.55 7.49
N THR A 8 17.71 72.48 8.19
CA THR A 8 18.05 72.22 9.63
C THR A 8 17.34 71.00 10.29
N ARG A 9 18.01 70.46 11.31
CA ARG A 9 17.65 69.49 12.39
C ARG A 9 18.51 69.92 13.62
N PRO A 10 18.50 69.31 14.84
CA PRO A 10 17.58 68.36 15.52
C PRO A 10 17.29 68.75 17.02
N ARG A 11 16.79 67.77 17.82
CA ARG A 11 17.07 67.46 19.26
C ARG A 11 16.05 67.79 20.40
N THR A 12 15.54 66.68 20.98
CA THR A 12 15.41 66.30 22.42
C THR A 12 14.60 67.11 23.46
N SER A 13 13.86 66.33 24.28
CA SER A 13 13.01 66.59 25.47
C SER A 13 13.60 67.53 26.56
N PRO A 14 12.78 68.17 27.46
CA PRO A 14 12.08 67.44 28.55
C PRO A 14 10.76 68.04 29.13
N GLY A 15 10.02 67.23 29.92
CA GLY A 15 9.54 67.62 31.27
C GLY A 15 8.23 68.41 31.52
N ARG A 16 7.37 67.80 32.37
CA ARG A 16 6.44 68.36 33.39
C ARG A 16 5.05 68.96 33.06
N GLU A 17 4.08 68.31 33.73
CA GLU A 17 2.99 68.85 34.60
C GLU A 17 1.91 69.81 34.06
N GLY A 18 0.65 69.39 34.26
CA GLY A 18 -0.56 70.18 34.03
C GLY A 18 -1.82 69.38 34.41
N HIS A 19 -2.21 69.41 35.68
CA HIS A 19 -3.46 68.79 36.13
C HIS A 19 -4.69 69.42 35.45
N ASN A 20 -5.70 68.60 35.14
CA ASN A 20 -7.06 68.99 35.52
C ASN A 20 -7.95 67.78 35.84
N ASN A 21 -8.84 67.95 36.80
CA ASN A 21 -9.60 66.86 37.42
C ASN A 21 -10.85 66.48 36.62
N GLY A 22 -11.07 65.17 36.45
CA GLY A 22 -12.34 64.58 36.03
C GLY A 22 -12.68 63.42 36.97
N THR A 23 -13.68 63.60 37.83
CA THR A 23 -14.06 62.64 38.88
C THR A 23 -14.54 61.31 38.30
N VAL A 24 -13.74 60.24 38.48
CA VAL A 24 -14.17 58.87 38.15
C VAL A 24 -15.03 58.32 39.28
N ASN A 25 -16.26 57.94 38.94
CA ASN A 25 -17.25 57.49 39.90
C ASN A 25 -16.82 56.18 40.62
N ARG A 26 -17.10 56.08 41.92
CA ARG A 26 -16.52 55.03 42.80
C ARG A 26 -17.37 53.76 42.90
N ASP A 27 -18.49 53.71 42.18
CA ASP A 27 -19.56 52.73 42.42
C ASP A 27 -19.43 51.43 41.59
N ASN A 28 -18.78 51.46 40.42
CA ASN A 28 -18.76 50.32 39.48
C ASN A 28 -17.88 49.12 39.89
N ARG A 29 -17.20 49.16 41.05
CA ARG A 29 -16.42 47.99 41.53
C ARG A 29 -17.26 46.92 42.22
N TRP A 30 -18.42 47.26 42.76
CA TRP A 30 -19.26 46.30 43.48
C TRP A 30 -20.11 45.43 42.54
N GLU A 31 -20.57 45.97 41.40
CA GLU A 31 -21.34 45.20 40.42
C GLU A 31 -20.51 44.15 39.65
N MET A 32 -19.22 44.42 39.39
CA MET A 32 -18.35 43.38 38.81
C MET A 32 -18.08 42.23 39.80
N LEU A 33 -17.89 42.54 41.09
CA LEU A 33 -17.64 41.52 42.11
C LEU A 33 -18.88 40.62 42.34
N SER A 34 -20.09 41.20 42.34
CA SER A 34 -21.32 40.41 42.42
C SER A 34 -21.52 39.53 41.18
N SER A 35 -21.22 40.05 39.99
CA SER A 35 -21.33 39.30 38.71
C SER A 35 -20.41 38.07 38.67
N PHE A 36 -19.15 38.22 39.10
CA PHE A 36 -18.21 37.09 39.18
C PHE A 36 -18.63 36.05 40.23
N GLN A 37 -19.15 36.47 41.39
CA GLN A 37 -19.72 35.55 42.38
C GLN A 37 -20.95 34.82 41.83
N PHE A 38 -21.82 35.50 41.08
CA PHE A 38 -23.00 34.89 40.46
C PHE A 38 -22.62 33.82 39.42
N ILE A 39 -21.65 34.11 38.55
CA ILE A 39 -21.13 33.14 37.56
C ILE A 39 -20.53 31.93 38.28
N LEU A 40 -19.71 32.16 39.32
CA LEU A 40 -19.10 31.07 40.08
C LEU A 40 -20.14 30.22 40.83
N LEU A 41 -21.13 30.82 41.48
CA LEU A 41 -22.26 30.09 42.08
C LEU A 41 -23.03 29.30 41.03
N THR A 42 -23.27 29.85 39.84
CA THR A 42 -24.01 29.18 38.76
C THR A 42 -23.24 27.94 38.25
N ILE A 43 -21.92 28.05 38.08
CA ILE A 43 -21.05 26.91 37.72
C ILE A 43 -21.07 25.85 38.82
N LEU A 44 -20.91 26.25 40.09
CA LEU A 44 -20.94 25.32 41.24
C LEU A 44 -22.31 24.64 41.40
N PHE A 45 -23.40 25.38 41.19
CA PHE A 45 -24.77 24.85 41.23
C PHE A 45 -25.02 23.88 40.07
N THR A 46 -24.54 24.18 38.86
CA THR A 46 -24.62 23.28 37.71
C THR A 46 -23.83 21.99 37.96
N LEU A 47 -22.60 22.08 38.48
CA LEU A 47 -21.79 20.92 38.86
C LEU A 47 -22.44 20.10 39.98
N PHE A 48 -23.04 20.76 40.97
CA PHE A 48 -23.80 20.10 42.04
C PHE A 48 -25.06 19.40 41.50
N LEU A 49 -25.80 20.04 40.57
CA LEU A 49 -26.97 19.46 39.94
C LEU A 49 -26.60 18.26 39.07
N CYS A 50 -25.54 18.34 38.25
CA CYS A 50 -24.99 17.20 37.52
C CYS A 50 -24.55 16.05 38.44
N ARG A 51 -23.96 16.36 39.60
CA ARG A 51 -23.56 15.37 40.61
C ARG A 51 -24.78 14.73 41.29
N ARG A 52 -25.82 15.51 41.57
CA ARG A 52 -27.09 15.05 42.19
C ARG A 52 -27.92 14.21 41.23
N ILE A 53 -28.01 14.60 39.95
CA ILE A 53 -28.61 13.82 38.86
C ILE A 53 -27.89 12.48 38.68
N ARG A 54 -26.54 12.45 38.73
CA ARG A 54 -25.77 11.19 38.72
C ARG A 54 -26.13 10.25 39.89
N THR A 55 -26.41 10.79 41.07
CA THR A 55 -26.82 9.98 42.24
C THR A 55 -28.29 9.52 42.18
N THR A 56 -29.23 10.33 41.67
CA THR A 56 -30.65 9.93 41.59
C THR A 56 -30.96 9.04 40.39
N LEU A 57 -30.24 9.14 39.26
CA LEU A 57 -30.42 8.27 38.10
C LEU A 57 -29.80 6.87 38.24
N GLY A 58 -29.28 6.51 39.42
CA GLY A 58 -28.73 5.17 39.66
C GLY A 58 -27.55 4.79 38.75
N LEU A 59 -26.88 5.79 38.14
CA LEU A 59 -25.73 5.63 37.26
C LEU A 59 -24.49 5.23 38.07
N LYS A 60 -24.54 4.00 38.63
CA LYS A 60 -23.36 3.29 39.13
C LYS A 60 -22.31 3.35 38.02
N ARG A 61 -21.17 3.97 38.35
CA ARG A 61 -19.95 3.86 37.56
C ARG A 61 -19.60 2.37 37.52
N ARG A 62 -20.02 1.68 36.45
CA ARG A 62 -19.48 0.35 36.12
C ARG A 62 -18.01 0.55 35.82
N GLU A 63 -17.18 0.42 36.85
CA GLU A 63 -15.78 0.12 36.65
C GLU A 63 -15.70 -1.14 35.80
N GLY A 64 -15.17 -1.00 34.59
CA GLY A 64 -15.24 -1.99 33.52
C GLY A 64 -14.35 -3.21 33.75
N LYS A 65 -14.48 -3.89 34.89
CA LYS A 65 -14.07 -5.29 35.03
C LYS A 65 -14.96 -6.11 34.10
N GLY A 66 -14.46 -6.41 32.90
CA GLY A 66 -15.24 -7.07 31.86
C GLY A 66 -15.66 -6.18 30.68
N LEU A 67 -14.94 -5.11 30.37
CA LEU A 67 -14.76 -4.83 28.94
C LEU A 67 -13.97 -6.02 28.40
N LEU A 68 -14.55 -6.81 27.48
CA LEU A 68 -13.73 -7.65 26.63
C LEU A 68 -12.74 -6.70 25.97
N ARG A 69 -11.46 -6.78 26.35
CA ARG A 69 -10.37 -6.43 25.45
C ARG A 69 -10.55 -7.37 24.26
N TYR A 70 -11.34 -6.95 23.29
CA TYR A 70 -11.19 -7.42 21.92
C TYR A 70 -9.69 -7.31 21.66
N LYS A 71 -9.05 -8.47 21.50
CA LYS A 71 -7.63 -8.55 21.20
C LYS A 71 -7.53 -7.93 19.81
N GLN A 72 -7.27 -6.62 19.78
CA GLN A 72 -7.27 -5.81 18.56
C GLN A 72 -6.38 -6.55 17.57
N VAL A 73 -6.95 -6.99 16.45
CA VAL A 73 -6.26 -7.81 15.48
C VAL A 73 -5.33 -6.87 14.72
N LYS A 74 -4.17 -6.60 15.34
CA LYS A 74 -3.15 -5.76 14.74
C LYS A 74 -2.60 -6.51 13.55
N MET A 75 -2.87 -5.97 12.36
CA MET A 75 -2.23 -6.46 11.14
C MET A 75 -0.72 -6.31 11.29
N LYS A 76 0.02 -7.33 10.87
CA LYS A 76 1.47 -7.29 10.82
C LYS A 76 1.89 -7.17 9.36
N PHE A 77 2.41 -5.99 9.03
CA PHE A 77 2.83 -5.59 7.71
C PHE A 77 4.27 -6.03 7.46
N LEU A 78 4.47 -6.85 6.44
CA LEU A 78 5.78 -7.01 5.80
C LEU A 78 6.06 -5.78 4.94
N CYS A 79 7.13 -5.05 5.23
CA CYS A 79 7.47 -3.79 4.59
C CYS A 79 8.64 -3.98 3.60
N LEU A 80 8.38 -3.72 2.31
CA LEU A 80 9.33 -3.88 1.22
C LEU A 80 9.81 -2.51 0.68
N PRO A 81 11.12 -2.22 0.69
CA PRO A 81 11.69 -0.97 0.18
C PRO A 81 11.55 -0.82 -1.35
N GLY A 82 11.73 0.40 -1.83
CA GLY A 82 11.99 0.66 -3.25
C GLY A 82 13.38 0.19 -3.70
N ALA A 83 13.64 0.31 -5.00
CA ALA A 83 14.96 0.04 -5.57
C ALA A 83 16.04 0.91 -4.92
N TYR A 84 17.25 0.36 -4.77
CA TYR A 84 18.36 0.95 -4.01
C TYR A 84 18.02 1.20 -2.52
N GLY A 85 17.00 0.56 -1.98
CA GLY A 85 16.64 0.64 -0.57
C GLY A 85 17.28 -0.46 0.28
N SER A 86 17.08 -0.38 1.59
CA SER A 86 17.41 -1.43 2.54
C SER A 86 16.34 -1.45 3.64
N ALA A 87 16.27 -2.54 4.42
CA ALA A 87 15.32 -2.63 5.53
C ALA A 87 15.53 -1.48 6.53
N GLN A 88 16.79 -1.13 6.80
CA GLN A 88 17.17 -0.01 7.65
C GLN A 88 16.79 1.36 7.06
N ASN A 89 17.10 1.62 5.78
CA ASN A 89 16.76 2.88 5.14
C ASN A 89 15.23 3.06 5.07
N PHE A 90 14.48 1.99 4.82
CA PHE A 90 13.03 2.05 4.73
C PHE A 90 12.34 2.16 6.10
N GLU A 91 12.89 1.59 7.17
CA GLU A 91 12.44 1.88 8.53
C GLU A 91 12.57 3.37 8.87
N VAL A 92 13.64 4.04 8.42
CA VAL A 92 13.82 5.48 8.58
C VAL A 92 12.86 6.28 7.70
N GLN A 93 12.71 5.93 6.42
CA GLN A 93 11.82 6.62 5.47
C GLN A 93 10.35 6.53 5.90
N PHE A 94 9.88 5.33 6.24
CA PHE A 94 8.50 5.07 6.66
C PHE A 94 8.26 5.37 8.16
N GLY A 95 9.32 5.63 8.94
CA GLY A 95 9.29 5.84 10.39
C GLY A 95 8.19 6.79 10.91
N PRO A 96 7.95 7.98 10.31
CA PRO A 96 6.87 8.88 10.72
C PRO A 96 5.47 8.25 10.61
N LEU A 97 5.18 7.60 9.48
CA LEU A 97 3.92 6.87 9.25
C LEU A 97 3.81 5.65 10.18
N ALA A 98 4.87 4.84 10.28
CA ALA A 98 4.93 3.70 11.18
C ALA A 98 4.65 4.10 12.64
N LYS A 99 5.21 5.23 13.11
CA LYS A 99 4.98 5.76 14.45
C LYS A 99 3.53 6.17 14.66
N GLU A 100 2.92 6.86 13.69
CA GLU A 100 1.52 7.29 13.76
C GLU A 100 0.55 6.10 13.71
N PHE A 101 0.81 5.12 12.83
CA PHE A 101 0.01 3.91 12.70
C PHE A 101 0.12 3.02 13.95
N LYS A 102 1.34 2.84 14.50
CA LYS A 102 1.58 2.16 15.79
C LYS A 102 0.84 2.88 16.94
N ARG A 103 0.90 4.23 17.00
CA ARG A 103 0.23 5.05 18.02
C ARG A 103 -1.29 4.91 18.01
N ARG A 104 -1.89 4.81 16.82
CA ARG A 104 -3.33 4.56 16.63
C ARG A 104 -3.73 3.08 16.76
N GLY A 105 -2.76 2.17 16.88
CA GLY A 105 -3.00 0.73 17.02
C GLY A 105 -3.39 0.03 15.70
N LEU A 106 -3.08 0.64 14.55
CA LEU A 106 -3.50 0.18 13.22
C LEU A 106 -2.67 -0.98 12.66
N GLY A 107 -1.48 -1.21 13.22
CA GLY A 107 -0.65 -2.34 12.86
C GLY A 107 0.73 -2.35 13.52
N THR A 108 1.50 -3.36 13.17
CA THR A 108 2.94 -3.51 13.44
C THR A 108 3.68 -3.78 12.14
N PHE A 109 4.97 -3.44 12.08
CA PHE A 109 5.72 -3.37 10.83
C PHE A 109 7.04 -4.13 11.01
N THR A 110 7.28 -5.11 10.15
CA THR A 110 8.53 -5.86 10.01
C THR A 110 9.14 -5.48 8.66
N TYR A 111 10.42 -5.12 8.62
CA TYR A 111 11.09 -4.67 7.39
C TYR A 111 11.93 -5.79 6.80
N SER A 112 11.86 -5.93 5.47
CA SER A 112 12.73 -6.80 4.68
C SER A 112 13.36 -6.00 3.54
N GLN A 113 14.10 -6.65 2.65
CA GLN A 113 14.82 -6.02 1.54
C GLN A 113 15.10 -7.03 0.44
N GLY A 114 15.51 -6.55 -0.74
CA GLY A 114 15.99 -7.40 -1.81
C GLY A 114 17.34 -8.05 -1.49
N THR A 115 17.72 -9.05 -2.29
CA THR A 115 18.94 -9.86 -2.12
C THR A 115 20.12 -9.38 -2.97
N HIS A 116 19.88 -8.50 -3.95
CA HIS A 116 20.91 -8.02 -4.87
C HIS A 116 21.50 -6.72 -4.32
N GLU A 117 22.69 -6.78 -3.74
CA GLU A 117 23.42 -5.60 -3.27
C GLU A 117 23.90 -4.77 -4.46
N VAL A 118 23.69 -3.45 -4.39
CA VAL A 118 23.98 -2.51 -5.48
C VAL A 118 24.64 -1.24 -4.93
N ALA A 119 25.48 -0.61 -5.76
CA ALA A 119 25.89 0.76 -5.52
C ALA A 119 24.76 1.73 -5.90
N ALA A 120 24.68 2.89 -5.25
CA ALA A 120 23.90 4.01 -5.77
C ALA A 120 24.46 4.42 -7.15
N PRO A 121 23.62 4.83 -8.11
CA PRO A 121 24.09 5.40 -9.36
C PRO A 121 24.96 6.66 -9.11
N PRO A 122 25.97 6.95 -9.95
CA PRO A 122 26.80 8.14 -9.80
C PRO A 122 25.96 9.43 -9.75
N GLY A 123 26.21 10.29 -8.75
CA GLY A 123 25.46 11.52 -8.50
C GLY A 123 24.17 11.33 -7.68
N TRP A 124 23.86 10.11 -7.23
CA TRP A 124 22.68 9.76 -6.42
C TRP A 124 23.04 9.15 -5.05
N GLU A 125 24.30 9.24 -4.64
CA GLU A 125 24.86 8.59 -3.45
C GLU A 125 24.14 9.00 -2.16
N ASP A 126 23.75 10.27 -2.03
CA ASP A 126 23.02 10.80 -0.88
C ASP A 126 21.49 10.60 -0.94
N TYR A 127 20.93 10.23 -2.10
CA TYR A 127 19.47 10.16 -2.28
C TYR A 127 18.85 8.90 -1.67
N PHE A 128 19.47 7.75 -1.91
CA PHE A 128 18.91 6.44 -1.54
C PHE A 128 19.17 6.04 -0.07
N GLY A 129 19.97 6.83 0.66
CA GLY A 129 20.36 6.58 2.04
C GLY A 129 21.70 5.86 2.15
N LYS A 130 22.00 5.34 3.34
CA LYS A 130 23.33 4.76 3.60
C LYS A 130 23.45 3.34 3.01
N PRO A 131 24.58 3.00 2.38
CA PRO A 131 24.89 1.62 2.01
C PRO A 131 24.96 0.68 3.23
N PRO A 132 24.80 -0.65 3.03
CA PRO A 132 24.54 -1.30 1.75
C PRO A 132 23.11 -1.05 1.23
N LEU A 133 22.98 -0.93 -0.09
CA LEU A 133 21.72 -0.70 -0.80
C LEU A 133 21.36 -1.95 -1.60
N TYR A 134 20.08 -2.23 -1.77
CA TYR A 134 19.61 -3.46 -2.38
C TYR A 134 18.53 -3.20 -3.43
N ARG A 135 18.38 -4.14 -4.35
CA ARG A 135 17.20 -4.28 -5.20
C ARG A 135 16.58 -5.67 -5.03
N PHE A 136 15.27 -5.74 -5.19
CA PHE A 136 14.59 -7.01 -5.34
C PHE A 136 14.90 -7.63 -6.70
N LEU A 137 14.91 -6.81 -7.74
CA LEU A 137 15.25 -7.25 -9.08
C LEU A 137 16.71 -6.95 -9.34
N ASP A 138 17.47 -7.99 -9.68
CA ASP A 138 18.75 -7.78 -10.32
C ASP A 138 18.53 -6.92 -11.58
N VAL A 139 19.45 -5.98 -11.81
CA VAL A 139 19.53 -5.15 -13.01
C VAL A 139 21.00 -4.97 -13.42
N SER A 140 21.92 -5.82 -12.95
CA SER A 140 23.36 -5.73 -13.23
C SER A 140 23.72 -5.83 -14.71
N GLN A 141 22.81 -6.38 -15.54
CA GLN A 141 22.94 -6.46 -17.00
C GLN A 141 22.12 -5.38 -17.74
N GLY A 142 21.41 -4.50 -17.03
CA GLY A 142 20.53 -3.48 -17.59
C GLY A 142 20.82 -2.07 -17.08
N ASP A 143 20.15 -1.08 -17.66
CA ASP A 143 20.29 0.32 -17.23
C ASP A 143 19.20 0.69 -16.19
N ALA A 144 19.67 1.05 -14.99
CA ALA A 144 18.87 1.42 -13.83
C ALA A 144 17.84 2.55 -14.08
N PHE A 145 18.12 3.44 -15.02
CA PHE A 145 17.33 4.61 -15.36
C PHE A 145 16.63 4.48 -16.71
N GLU A 146 16.68 3.31 -17.36
CA GLU A 146 16.01 3.07 -18.66
C GLU A 146 14.53 3.43 -18.61
N THR A 147 13.81 3.03 -17.55
CA THR A 147 12.39 3.37 -17.36
C THR A 147 12.16 4.89 -17.26
N LEU A 148 13.06 5.63 -16.59
CA LEU A 148 12.98 7.10 -16.50
C LEU A 148 13.32 7.78 -17.83
N ARG A 149 14.27 7.25 -18.61
CA ARG A 149 14.55 7.76 -19.97
C ARG A 149 13.39 7.49 -20.92
N ARG A 150 12.80 6.29 -20.89
CA ARG A 150 11.58 5.95 -21.65
C ARG A 150 10.43 6.88 -21.34
N LEU A 151 10.24 7.22 -20.05
CA LEU A 151 9.21 8.15 -19.61
C LEU A 151 9.29 9.54 -20.29
N ARG A 152 10.49 10.01 -20.65
CA ARG A 152 10.67 11.25 -21.45
C ARG A 152 10.04 11.19 -22.84
N HIS A 153 9.90 9.99 -23.39
CA HIS A 153 9.42 9.72 -24.73
C HIS A 153 7.98 9.17 -24.77
N VAL A 154 7.36 8.95 -23.61
CA VAL A 154 5.95 8.57 -23.50
C VAL A 154 5.07 9.72 -24.03
N PRO A 155 4.19 9.47 -25.03
CA PRO A 155 3.24 10.47 -25.50
C PRO A 155 2.29 10.94 -24.39
N ARG A 156 2.08 12.25 -24.29
CA ARG A 156 1.10 12.83 -23.35
C ARG A 156 -0.31 12.40 -23.72
N GLY A 157 -1.13 12.08 -22.71
CA GLY A 157 -2.54 11.72 -22.90
C GLY A 157 -2.82 10.25 -23.19
N LEU A 158 -1.80 9.37 -23.12
CA LEU A 158 -2.05 7.93 -23.03
C LEU A 158 -2.79 7.59 -21.72
N ASN A 159 -3.59 6.52 -21.76
CA ASN A 159 -4.18 5.93 -20.56
C ASN A 159 -3.10 5.19 -19.73
N PRO A 160 -3.42 4.76 -18.50
CA PRO A 160 -2.47 4.08 -17.63
C PRO A 160 -1.86 2.82 -18.22
N GLU A 161 -2.69 1.96 -18.80
CA GLU A 161 -2.33 0.66 -19.36
C GLU A 161 -1.38 0.81 -20.56
N ASP A 162 -1.70 1.67 -21.53
CA ASP A 162 -0.86 1.95 -22.69
C ASP A 162 0.46 2.64 -22.31
N THR A 163 0.44 3.48 -21.27
CA THR A 163 1.68 4.03 -20.72
C THR A 163 2.58 2.93 -20.16
N MET A 164 2.01 1.95 -19.45
CA MET A 164 2.79 0.81 -18.96
C MET A 164 3.34 -0.05 -20.09
N ARG A 165 2.61 -0.23 -21.20
CA ARG A 165 3.11 -0.94 -22.39
C ARG A 165 4.33 -0.24 -23.01
N GLN A 166 4.35 1.10 -23.05
CA GLN A 166 5.52 1.87 -23.53
C GLN A 166 6.74 1.72 -22.60
N LEU A 167 6.53 1.70 -21.28
CA LEU A 167 7.63 1.51 -20.32
C LEU A 167 8.19 0.08 -20.34
N GLN A 168 7.35 -0.93 -20.55
CA GLN A 168 7.67 -2.36 -20.58
C GLN A 168 8.55 -2.83 -21.76
N GLY A 169 8.95 -1.95 -22.68
CA GLY A 169 9.66 -2.27 -23.92
C GLY A 169 10.65 -3.46 -23.84
N ALA A 170 10.26 -4.56 -24.49
CA ALA A 170 11.08 -5.69 -24.94
C ALA A 170 11.77 -6.62 -23.89
N THR A 171 11.07 -7.08 -22.84
CA THR A 171 11.54 -8.20 -21.98
C THR A 171 11.14 -9.60 -22.49
N VAL A 172 11.20 -9.83 -23.81
CA VAL A 172 10.66 -11.08 -24.42
C VAL A 172 11.70 -12.22 -24.50
N GLU A 173 13.00 -11.93 -24.48
CA GLU A 173 14.04 -12.94 -24.84
C GLU A 173 15.20 -13.14 -23.85
N GLU A 174 15.27 -12.42 -22.73
CA GLU A 174 16.39 -12.53 -21.77
C GLU A 174 16.02 -13.27 -20.47
N ASP A 175 16.56 -14.48 -20.30
CA ASP A 175 16.20 -15.41 -19.21
C ASP A 175 16.55 -14.92 -17.79
N TRP A 176 17.53 -14.03 -17.63
CA TRP A 176 18.02 -13.60 -16.32
C TRP A 176 16.98 -12.80 -15.51
N HIS A 177 16.13 -12.02 -16.18
CA HIS A 177 14.99 -11.35 -15.53
C HIS A 177 14.04 -12.33 -14.84
N GLN A 178 13.91 -13.54 -15.39
CA GLN A 178 13.02 -14.58 -14.85
C GLN A 178 13.55 -15.17 -13.55
N GLU A 179 14.84 -15.47 -13.50
CA GLU A 179 15.47 -16.01 -12.29
C GLU A 179 15.50 -14.97 -11.17
N ALA A 180 15.89 -13.72 -11.47
CA ALA A 180 15.84 -12.61 -10.52
C ALA A 180 14.43 -12.42 -9.93
N TRP A 181 13.40 -12.47 -10.77
CA TRP A 181 12.00 -12.36 -10.34
C TRP A 181 11.54 -13.54 -9.47
N ARG A 182 11.91 -14.79 -9.84
CA ARG A 182 11.65 -15.98 -9.00
C ARG A 182 12.32 -15.86 -7.65
N HIS A 183 13.57 -15.40 -7.60
CA HIS A 183 14.32 -15.22 -6.37
C HIS A 183 13.72 -14.13 -5.48
N ALA A 184 13.33 -12.98 -6.05
CA ALA A 184 12.63 -11.91 -5.35
C ALA A 184 11.34 -12.41 -4.66
N LEU A 185 10.43 -13.03 -5.42
CA LEU A 185 9.17 -13.55 -4.86
C LEU A 185 9.43 -14.66 -3.83
N ASN A 186 10.34 -15.58 -4.09
CA ASN A 186 10.65 -16.65 -3.13
C ASN A 186 11.27 -16.12 -1.82
N GLY A 187 12.07 -15.05 -1.87
CA GLY A 187 12.57 -14.38 -0.66
C GLY A 187 11.45 -13.73 0.16
N VAL A 188 10.49 -13.10 -0.50
CA VAL A 188 9.31 -12.52 0.16
C VAL A 188 8.41 -13.62 0.76
N PHE A 189 8.11 -14.68 0.01
CA PHE A 189 7.33 -15.81 0.53
C PHE A 189 8.04 -16.53 1.69
N LYS A 190 9.35 -16.72 1.62
CA LYS A 190 10.14 -17.25 2.75
C LYS A 190 9.95 -16.37 4.00
N THR A 191 10.02 -15.05 3.86
CA THR A 191 9.79 -14.12 4.98
C THR A 191 8.37 -14.25 5.57
N ILE A 192 7.35 -14.42 4.72
CA ILE A 192 5.94 -14.61 5.14
C ILE A 192 5.74 -15.97 5.83
N ASP A 193 6.39 -17.02 5.33
CA ASP A 193 6.28 -18.39 5.87
C ASP A 193 7.07 -18.55 7.19
N GLU A 194 8.16 -17.79 7.39
CA GLU A 194 8.96 -17.76 8.63
C GLU A 194 8.30 -16.95 9.77
N ASP A 195 7.47 -15.94 9.46
CA ASP A 195 6.75 -15.13 10.45
C ASP A 195 5.22 -15.28 10.29
N PRO A 196 4.60 -16.28 10.95
CA PRO A 196 3.19 -16.60 10.79
C PRO A 196 2.24 -15.60 11.47
N GLU A 197 2.73 -14.47 11.99
CA GLU A 197 1.86 -13.33 12.32
C GLU A 197 1.65 -12.37 11.14
N ILE A 198 2.48 -12.43 10.08
CA ILE A 198 2.32 -11.60 8.88
C ILE A 198 0.99 -11.95 8.19
N ASP A 199 0.18 -10.90 8.01
CA ASP A 199 -1.10 -10.98 7.31
C ASP A 199 -1.47 -9.72 6.50
N ALA A 200 -0.55 -8.76 6.42
CA ALA A 200 -0.61 -7.63 5.52
C ALA A 200 0.76 -7.37 4.88
N ILE A 201 0.78 -6.67 3.75
CA ILE A 201 2.00 -6.28 3.05
C ILE A 201 2.02 -4.78 2.76
N LEU A 202 3.20 -4.18 2.79
CA LEU A 202 3.41 -2.78 2.45
C LEU A 202 4.63 -2.69 1.54
N GLY A 203 4.52 -1.98 0.43
CA GLY A 203 5.65 -1.75 -0.46
C GLY A 203 5.75 -0.30 -0.90
N TYR A 204 6.97 0.11 -1.25
CA TYR A 204 7.26 1.39 -1.91
C TYR A 204 7.96 1.14 -3.25
N SER A 205 7.54 1.81 -4.33
CA SER A 205 8.18 1.75 -5.65
C SER A 205 8.37 0.29 -6.14
N GLU A 206 9.61 -0.16 -6.43
CA GLU A 206 9.93 -1.56 -6.73
C GLU A 206 9.33 -2.55 -5.71
N GLY A 207 9.39 -2.26 -4.41
CA GLY A 207 8.80 -3.08 -3.36
C GLY A 207 7.27 -3.09 -3.38
N ALA A 208 6.62 -2.06 -3.91
CA ALA A 208 5.16 -2.06 -4.11
C ALA A 208 4.75 -2.98 -5.28
N MET A 209 5.51 -2.98 -6.37
CA MET A 209 5.34 -3.91 -7.48
C MET A 209 5.56 -5.36 -7.02
N VAL A 210 6.65 -5.63 -6.28
CA VAL A 210 6.92 -6.96 -5.70
C VAL A 210 5.83 -7.37 -4.71
N ALA A 211 5.33 -6.44 -3.88
CA ALA A 211 4.22 -6.71 -2.97
C ALA A 211 2.92 -7.06 -3.70
N ALA A 212 2.57 -6.30 -4.76
CA ALA A 212 1.40 -6.54 -5.60
C ALA A 212 1.47 -7.95 -6.23
N SER A 213 2.63 -8.28 -6.81
CA SER A 213 2.88 -9.60 -7.38
C SER A 213 2.90 -10.74 -6.39
N THR A 214 3.38 -10.51 -5.16
CA THR A 214 3.32 -11.51 -4.09
C THR A 214 1.87 -11.90 -3.82
N ILE A 215 0.93 -10.95 -3.88
CA ILE A 215 -0.50 -11.23 -3.70
C ILE A 215 -1.07 -12.06 -4.87
N VAL A 216 -0.70 -11.74 -6.11
CA VAL A 216 -1.13 -12.48 -7.31
C VAL A 216 -0.58 -13.90 -7.31
N GLU A 217 0.72 -14.08 -7.07
CA GLU A 217 1.35 -15.41 -6.96
C GLU A 217 0.80 -16.18 -5.76
N GLU A 218 0.43 -15.53 -4.64
CA GLU A 218 -0.16 -16.22 -3.48
C GLU A 218 -1.48 -16.92 -3.84
N VAL A 219 -2.33 -16.31 -4.67
CA VAL A 219 -3.57 -16.93 -5.14
C VAL A 219 -3.26 -18.18 -5.97
N GLU A 220 -2.28 -18.11 -6.88
CA GLU A 220 -1.81 -19.26 -7.67
C GLU A 220 -1.21 -20.37 -6.76
N ARG A 221 -0.42 -20.00 -5.73
CA ARG A 221 0.09 -20.94 -4.73
C ARG A 221 -1.07 -21.64 -4.01
N CYS A 222 -2.09 -20.90 -3.57
CA CYS A 222 -3.25 -21.47 -2.89
C CYS A 222 -4.08 -22.39 -3.79
N ALA A 223 -4.14 -22.12 -5.10
CA ALA A 223 -4.83 -22.97 -6.07
C ALA A 223 -4.09 -24.30 -6.33
N ARG A 224 -2.75 -24.28 -6.40
CA ARG A 224 -1.93 -25.46 -6.74
C ARG A 224 -1.45 -26.27 -5.52
N GLU A 225 -1.19 -25.64 -4.38
CA GLU A 225 -0.65 -26.27 -3.17
C GLU A 225 -1.77 -26.66 -2.21
N LYS A 226 -2.17 -27.95 -2.24
CA LYS A 226 -3.28 -28.48 -1.43
C LYS A 226 -3.11 -28.18 0.06
N GLY A 227 -3.96 -27.31 0.59
CA GLY A 227 -3.99 -26.93 2.00
C GLY A 227 -3.21 -25.66 2.34
N ARG A 228 -2.57 -24.99 1.36
CA ARG A 228 -2.10 -23.62 1.55
C ARG A 228 -3.33 -22.70 1.67
N GLU A 229 -3.36 -21.90 2.73
CA GLU A 229 -4.36 -20.86 2.93
C GLU A 229 -3.72 -19.48 2.75
N ARG A 230 -4.49 -18.54 2.19
CA ARG A 230 -4.04 -17.17 1.94
C ARG A 230 -3.61 -16.48 3.24
N ARG A 231 -2.40 -15.93 3.23
CA ARG A 231 -1.78 -15.20 4.32
C ARG A 231 -2.11 -13.72 4.27
N ILE A 232 -1.92 -13.08 3.11
CA ILE A 232 -2.05 -11.63 2.94
C ILE A 232 -3.51 -11.25 2.72
N LYS A 233 -4.01 -10.33 3.54
CA LYS A 233 -5.43 -9.92 3.61
C LYS A 233 -5.63 -8.43 3.41
N PHE A 234 -4.55 -7.65 3.38
CA PHE A 234 -4.54 -6.21 3.19
C PHE A 234 -3.20 -5.76 2.61
N ALA A 235 -3.20 -4.74 1.75
CA ALA A 235 -1.97 -4.18 1.20
C ALA A 235 -1.94 -2.64 1.25
N ILE A 236 -0.73 -2.09 1.41
CA ILE A 236 -0.44 -0.67 1.23
C ILE A 236 0.62 -0.53 0.13
N PHE A 237 0.32 0.22 -0.91
CA PHE A 237 1.25 0.48 -2.02
C PHE A 237 1.60 1.96 -2.05
N ILE A 238 2.88 2.29 -1.94
CA ILE A 238 3.39 3.66 -2.08
C ILE A 238 4.08 3.77 -3.44
N ALA A 239 3.58 4.65 -4.33
CA ALA A 239 4.16 4.91 -5.65
C ALA A 239 4.50 3.63 -6.46
N GLY A 240 3.58 2.66 -6.47
CA GLY A 240 3.82 1.33 -7.05
C GLY A 240 3.54 1.21 -8.55
N ALA A 241 3.92 0.05 -9.11
CA ALA A 241 3.63 -0.35 -10.48
C ALA A 241 2.79 -1.64 -10.51
N PRO A 242 2.08 -1.96 -11.62
CA PRO A 242 1.25 -3.15 -11.73
C PRO A 242 2.00 -4.44 -11.40
N PRO A 243 1.33 -5.48 -10.86
CA PRO A 243 1.99 -6.73 -10.53
C PRO A 243 2.51 -7.39 -11.81
N LEU A 244 3.76 -7.87 -11.76
CA LEU A 244 4.29 -8.79 -12.75
C LEU A 244 3.87 -10.23 -12.44
N LYS A 245 3.63 -11.05 -13.48
CA LYS A 245 3.31 -12.49 -13.40
C LYS A 245 4.08 -13.26 -14.45
N PHE A 246 4.30 -14.56 -14.22
CA PHE A 246 4.79 -15.48 -15.25
C PHE A 246 3.70 -15.85 -16.27
N GLU A 247 4.03 -15.71 -17.55
CA GLU A 247 3.31 -16.30 -18.68
C GLU A 247 4.08 -17.52 -19.19
N GLY A 248 3.63 -18.70 -18.77
CA GLY A 248 4.37 -19.94 -18.98
C GLY A 248 5.75 -19.91 -18.31
N ASP A 249 6.71 -20.64 -18.88
CA ASP A 249 8.02 -20.83 -18.25
C ASP A 249 9.04 -19.72 -18.54
N LYS A 250 8.77 -18.86 -19.55
CA LYS A 250 9.78 -18.03 -20.25
C LYS A 250 9.48 -16.53 -20.35
N ARG A 251 8.37 -16.05 -19.81
CA ARG A 251 7.98 -14.64 -19.95
C ARG A 251 7.44 -14.10 -18.65
N ILE A 252 7.79 -12.84 -18.37
CA ILE A 252 7.17 -12.05 -17.31
C ILE A 252 6.41 -10.90 -17.98
N THR A 253 5.16 -10.71 -17.61
CA THR A 253 4.31 -9.60 -18.07
C THR A 253 3.73 -8.85 -16.89
N ALA A 254 3.65 -7.53 -17.00
CA ALA A 254 2.84 -6.75 -16.06
C ALA A 254 1.37 -7.04 -16.36
N GLN A 255 0.59 -7.31 -15.32
CA GLN A 255 -0.84 -7.56 -15.44
C GLN A 255 -1.56 -6.21 -15.55
N LEU A 256 -2.20 -5.95 -16.69
CA LEU A 256 -2.93 -4.71 -16.96
C LEU A 256 -4.44 -4.94 -16.93
N TYR A 257 -5.20 -3.94 -16.50
CA TYR A 257 -6.64 -4.10 -16.22
C TYR A 257 -7.47 -4.43 -17.47
N ASP A 258 -7.12 -3.89 -18.62
CA ASP A 258 -7.76 -4.18 -19.90
C ASP A 258 -7.43 -5.58 -20.45
N GLU A 259 -6.39 -6.24 -19.92
CA GLU A 259 -5.99 -7.61 -20.28
C GLU A 259 -6.53 -8.66 -19.28
N VAL A 260 -6.45 -8.39 -17.97
CA VAL A 260 -6.78 -9.38 -16.92
C VAL A 260 -7.95 -8.98 -15.99
N GLY A 261 -8.46 -7.75 -16.08
CA GLY A 261 -9.42 -7.20 -15.13
C GLY A 261 -8.82 -7.02 -13.73
N THR A 262 -9.62 -7.29 -12.70
CA THR A 262 -9.16 -7.30 -11.31
C THR A 262 -8.41 -8.59 -11.00
N CYS A 263 -7.14 -8.48 -10.62
CA CYS A 263 -6.32 -9.61 -10.17
C CYS A 263 -5.86 -9.52 -8.70
N ILE A 264 -6.12 -8.39 -8.03
CA ILE A 264 -5.89 -8.21 -6.58
C ILE A 264 -7.25 -8.02 -5.88
N ASP A 265 -7.73 -9.08 -5.25
CA ASP A 265 -9.06 -9.23 -4.64
C ASP A 265 -9.11 -8.93 -3.12
N ILE A 266 -8.00 -8.46 -2.53
CA ILE A 266 -7.96 -7.95 -1.16
C ILE A 266 -8.08 -6.42 -1.13
N PRO A 267 -8.53 -5.83 -0.01
CA PRO A 267 -8.53 -4.37 0.14
C PRO A 267 -7.12 -3.80 0.09
N THR A 268 -7.00 -2.62 -0.51
CA THR A 268 -5.72 -1.94 -0.75
C THR A 268 -5.81 -0.46 -0.37
N LEU A 269 -4.68 0.11 0.04
CA LEU A 269 -4.48 1.56 0.15
C LEU A 269 -3.31 1.98 -0.74
N HIS A 270 -3.60 2.78 -1.76
CA HIS A 270 -2.64 3.32 -2.70
C HIS A 270 -2.30 4.73 -2.27
N ILE A 271 -1.01 4.99 -2.08
CA ILE A 271 -0.44 6.26 -1.65
C ILE A 271 0.49 6.71 -2.77
N PHE A 272 0.31 7.92 -3.28
CA PHE A 272 1.13 8.50 -4.36
C PHE A 272 1.10 10.01 -4.21
N GLY A 273 1.85 10.72 -5.06
CA GLY A 273 1.76 12.16 -5.18
C GLY A 273 1.43 12.59 -6.61
N CYS A 274 0.69 13.69 -6.78
CA CYS A 274 0.39 14.24 -8.09
C CYS A 274 1.63 14.65 -8.91
N ASP A 275 2.73 14.98 -8.23
CA ASP A 275 3.99 15.40 -8.84
C ASP A 275 4.97 14.22 -9.04
N ASP A 276 4.51 12.99 -8.82
CA ASP A 276 5.27 11.77 -9.11
C ASP A 276 5.28 11.50 -10.62
N ALA A 277 6.47 11.49 -11.21
CA ALA A 277 6.72 11.04 -12.58
C ALA A 277 6.07 9.68 -12.93
N PHE A 278 5.94 8.79 -11.94
CA PHE A 278 5.32 7.47 -12.06
C PHE A 278 3.85 7.41 -11.64
N LEU A 279 3.16 8.54 -11.45
CA LEU A 279 1.72 8.60 -11.12
C LEU A 279 0.88 7.63 -11.96
N THR A 280 1.10 7.62 -13.28
CA THR A 280 0.40 6.74 -14.23
C THR A 280 0.60 5.25 -13.94
N SER A 281 1.75 4.85 -13.37
CA SER A 281 2.02 3.49 -12.92
C SER A 281 1.23 3.13 -11.66
N ALA A 282 1.13 4.06 -10.71
CA ALA A 282 0.34 3.89 -9.49
C ALA A 282 -1.17 3.79 -9.79
N VAL A 283 -1.65 4.51 -10.82
CA VAL A 283 -3.03 4.37 -11.34
C VAL A 283 -3.24 3.01 -12.01
N ALA A 284 -2.32 2.55 -12.86
CA ALA A 284 -2.43 1.23 -13.49
C ALA A 284 -2.46 0.09 -12.44
N LEU A 285 -1.68 0.20 -11.36
CA LEU A 285 -1.74 -0.72 -10.22
C LEU A 285 -3.09 -0.63 -9.46
N PHE A 286 -3.69 0.55 -9.35
CA PHE A 286 -5.01 0.72 -8.74
C PHE A 286 -6.11 0.04 -9.57
N ASN A 287 -6.06 0.16 -10.90
CA ASN A 287 -7.08 -0.40 -11.78
C ASN A 287 -7.23 -1.93 -11.66
N VAL A 288 -6.14 -2.67 -11.41
CA VAL A 288 -6.18 -4.14 -11.21
C VAL A 288 -6.61 -4.60 -9.82
N CYS A 289 -6.93 -3.68 -8.89
CA CYS A 289 -7.38 -3.97 -7.53
C CYS A 289 -8.92 -3.95 -7.41
N GLU A 290 -9.45 -4.64 -6.39
CA GLU A 290 -10.91 -4.75 -6.12
C GLU A 290 -11.56 -3.37 -5.90
N PRO A 291 -12.38 -2.86 -6.86
CA PRO A 291 -12.84 -1.47 -6.83
C PRO A 291 -13.72 -1.11 -5.63
N SER A 292 -14.39 -2.10 -5.01
CA SER A 292 -15.21 -1.86 -3.82
C SER A 292 -14.41 -1.69 -2.52
N SER A 293 -13.11 -2.01 -2.54
CA SER A 293 -12.26 -2.02 -1.34
C SER A 293 -10.86 -1.40 -1.51
N ALA A 294 -10.48 -1.01 -2.73
CA ALA A 294 -9.30 -0.20 -3.01
C ALA A 294 -9.54 1.28 -2.66
N VAL A 295 -8.54 1.94 -2.06
CA VAL A 295 -8.59 3.37 -1.68
C VAL A 295 -7.35 4.09 -2.18
N MET A 296 -7.51 5.28 -2.74
CA MET A 296 -6.42 6.17 -3.16
C MET A 296 -6.23 7.33 -2.17
N TYR A 297 -4.98 7.73 -1.96
CA TYR A 297 -4.58 8.93 -1.24
C TYR A 297 -3.42 9.63 -1.98
N ASP A 298 -3.67 10.86 -2.41
CA ASP A 298 -2.66 11.76 -2.97
C ASP A 298 -2.03 12.59 -1.84
N HIS A 299 -0.70 12.57 -1.76
CA HIS A 299 0.08 13.35 -0.79
C HIS A 299 0.68 14.64 -1.37
N GLY A 300 0.53 14.90 -2.68
CA GLY A 300 0.95 16.15 -3.33
C GLY A 300 2.45 16.43 -3.31
N LEU A 301 3.29 15.43 -3.53
CA LEU A 301 4.77 15.54 -3.63
C LEU A 301 5.28 14.64 -4.77
N GLY A 302 6.59 14.62 -5.04
CA GLY A 302 7.21 13.71 -6.03
C GLY A 302 7.26 12.23 -5.60
N HIS A 303 8.16 11.46 -6.23
CA HIS A 303 8.31 10.00 -6.02
C HIS A 303 8.97 9.66 -4.68
N ILE A 304 8.25 9.85 -3.56
CA ILE A 304 8.78 9.71 -2.20
C ILE A 304 7.75 9.11 -1.22
N VAL A 305 8.25 8.57 -0.09
CA VAL A 305 7.40 8.29 1.07
C VAL A 305 7.09 9.61 1.79
N PRO A 306 5.80 9.99 2.00
CA PRO A 306 5.46 11.24 2.66
C PRO A 306 5.80 11.20 4.16
N ARG A 307 6.45 12.27 4.64
CA ARG A 307 6.98 12.38 6.02
C ARG A 307 6.58 13.66 6.74
N ASP A 308 5.93 14.59 6.05
CA ASP A 308 5.41 15.82 6.65
C ASP A 308 4.25 15.52 7.62
N ALA A 309 4.03 16.44 8.57
CA ALA A 309 3.08 16.21 9.65
C ALA A 309 1.62 16.13 9.17
N GLU A 310 1.28 16.79 8.07
CA GLU A 310 -0.08 16.82 7.54
C GLU A 310 -0.44 15.48 6.88
N ASN A 311 0.37 15.03 5.92
CA ASN A 311 0.16 13.74 5.27
C ASN A 311 0.22 12.58 6.26
N VAL A 312 1.14 12.61 7.23
CA VAL A 312 1.20 11.59 8.29
C VAL A 312 -0.10 11.54 9.11
N ALA A 313 -0.64 12.68 9.52
CA ALA A 313 -1.89 12.75 10.29
C ALA A 313 -3.14 12.38 9.46
N ARG A 314 -3.17 12.78 8.17
CA ARG A 314 -4.23 12.44 7.22
C ARG A 314 -4.24 10.95 6.90
N LEU A 315 -3.10 10.36 6.50
CA LEU A 315 -2.96 8.92 6.26
C LEU A 315 -3.28 8.08 7.50
N GLY A 316 -2.87 8.53 8.69
CA GLY A 316 -3.27 7.90 9.96
C GLY A 316 -4.79 7.88 10.17
N THR A 317 -5.51 8.85 9.63
CA THR A 317 -6.98 8.94 9.68
C THR A 317 -7.65 8.11 8.59
N VAL A 318 -7.12 8.11 7.36
CA VAL A 318 -7.56 7.22 6.26
C VAL A 318 -7.47 5.76 6.70
N LEU A 319 -6.31 5.33 7.19
CA LEU A 319 -6.09 3.95 7.65
C LEU A 319 -6.97 3.60 8.87
N SER A 320 -7.22 4.55 9.78
CA SER A 320 -8.17 4.35 10.90
C SER A 320 -9.60 4.06 10.43
N ASN A 321 -10.02 4.65 9.31
CA ASN A 321 -11.35 4.45 8.73
C ASN A 321 -11.43 3.18 7.86
N LEU A 322 -10.30 2.71 7.33
CA LEU A 322 -10.21 1.55 6.45
C LEU A 322 -10.09 0.24 7.23
N ILE A 323 -9.18 0.15 8.21
CA ILE A 323 -8.90 -1.09 8.98
C ILE A 323 -10.17 -1.79 9.51
N PRO A 324 -11.17 -1.10 10.11
CA PRO A 324 -12.40 -1.75 10.58
C PRO A 324 -13.20 -2.43 9.46
N LYS A 325 -13.22 -1.85 8.24
CA LYS A 325 -13.90 -2.43 7.08
C LYS A 325 -13.18 -3.68 6.58
N VAL A 326 -11.84 -3.63 6.55
CA VAL A 326 -10.98 -4.74 6.16
C VAL A 326 -11.12 -5.91 7.15
N GLU A 327 -11.06 -5.63 8.46
CA GLU A 327 -11.31 -6.64 9.50
C GLU A 327 -12.68 -7.32 9.33
N ASP A 328 -13.72 -6.56 8.99
CA ASP A 328 -15.08 -7.05 8.79
C ASP A 328 -15.23 -7.90 7.51
N GLN A 329 -14.56 -7.50 6.42
CA GLN A 329 -14.44 -8.31 5.19
C GLN A 329 -13.71 -9.64 5.46
N ILE A 330 -12.59 -9.62 6.20
CA ILE A 330 -11.86 -10.82 6.62
C ILE A 330 -12.76 -11.75 7.45
N LYS A 331 -13.50 -11.20 8.41
CA LYS A 331 -14.44 -11.97 9.25
C LYS A 331 -15.56 -12.61 8.41
N ARG A 332 -16.12 -11.89 7.43
CA ARG A 332 -17.10 -12.44 6.48
C ARG A 332 -16.53 -13.58 5.65
N ALA A 333 -15.36 -13.39 5.04
CA ALA A 333 -14.71 -14.40 4.20
C ALA A 333 -14.41 -15.69 5.00
N ALA A 334 -13.82 -15.55 6.19
CA ALA A 334 -13.56 -16.68 7.09
C ALA A 334 -14.83 -17.42 7.53
N HIS A 335 -15.93 -16.69 7.79
CA HIS A 335 -17.22 -17.29 8.11
C HIS A 335 -17.81 -18.07 6.92
N PHE A 336 -17.69 -17.53 5.71
CA PHE A 336 -18.15 -18.19 4.48
C PHE A 336 -17.37 -19.47 4.20
N SER A 337 -16.04 -19.41 4.15
CA SER A 337 -15.17 -20.59 3.95
C SER A 337 -15.43 -21.69 4.99
N ARG A 338 -15.59 -21.32 6.28
CA ARG A 338 -15.93 -22.29 7.34
C ARG A 338 -17.32 -22.92 7.18
N LYS A 339 -18.26 -22.25 6.52
CA LYS A 339 -19.60 -22.78 6.19
C LYS A 339 -19.52 -23.76 5.01
N GLU A 340 -18.66 -23.50 4.03
CA GLU A 340 -18.44 -24.39 2.88
C GLU A 340 -17.68 -25.67 3.27
N LYS A 341 -16.54 -25.58 3.98
CA LYS A 341 -15.84 -26.77 4.50
C LYS A 341 -16.78 -27.68 5.31
N LYS A 342 -17.68 -27.10 6.11
CA LYS A 342 -18.74 -27.84 6.85
C LYS A 342 -19.82 -28.47 5.97
N ARG A 343 -20.07 -27.95 4.76
CA ARG A 343 -20.97 -28.56 3.76
C ARG A 343 -20.28 -29.73 3.09
N GLU A 344 -19.06 -29.53 2.60
CA GLU A 344 -18.22 -30.57 1.98
C GLU A 344 -18.01 -31.77 2.91
N GLU A 345 -17.68 -31.53 4.19
CA GLU A 345 -17.56 -32.60 5.18
C GLU A 345 -18.86 -33.40 5.35
N LYS A 346 -20.03 -32.75 5.33
CA LYS A 346 -21.33 -33.41 5.43
C LYS A 346 -21.64 -34.21 4.16
N GLU A 347 -21.35 -33.66 2.99
CA GLU A 347 -21.47 -34.31 1.69
C GLU A 347 -20.59 -35.56 1.62
N ALA A 348 -19.31 -35.45 1.99
CA ALA A 348 -18.37 -36.56 2.03
C ALA A 348 -18.78 -37.65 3.04
N LYS A 349 -19.27 -37.27 4.23
CA LYS A 349 -19.84 -38.21 5.22
C LYS A 349 -21.09 -38.91 4.67
N LYS A 350 -21.98 -38.19 3.96
CA LYS A 350 -23.16 -38.76 3.30
C LYS A 350 -22.76 -39.72 2.19
N ASN A 351 -21.77 -39.37 1.37
CA ASN A 351 -21.31 -40.21 0.26
C ASN A 351 -20.64 -41.51 0.77
N LYS A 352 -19.76 -41.42 1.78
CA LYS A 352 -19.19 -42.61 2.45
C LYS A 352 -20.26 -43.56 2.99
N ARG A 353 -21.33 -43.03 3.59
CA ARG A 353 -22.47 -43.86 4.04
C ARG A 353 -23.22 -44.54 2.90
N ARG A 354 -23.41 -43.86 1.76
CA ARG A 354 -24.05 -44.46 0.56
C ARG A 354 -23.20 -45.58 -0.03
N VAL A 355 -21.88 -45.40 -0.10
CA VAL A 355 -20.94 -46.42 -0.59
C VAL A 355 -20.90 -47.64 0.34
N ALA A 356 -20.87 -47.43 1.66
CA ALA A 356 -20.93 -48.53 2.64
C ALA A 356 -22.23 -49.34 2.52
N ALA A 357 -23.39 -48.67 2.48
CA ALA A 357 -24.68 -49.34 2.31
C ALA A 357 -24.81 -50.09 0.98
N ALA A 358 -24.20 -49.60 -0.10
CA ALA A 358 -24.16 -50.29 -1.39
C ALA A 358 -23.25 -51.54 -1.36
N ALA A 359 -22.17 -51.52 -0.57
CA ALA A 359 -21.31 -52.69 -0.38
C ALA A 359 -21.99 -53.77 0.47
N GLU A 360 -22.75 -53.38 1.50
CA GLU A 360 -23.54 -54.30 2.34
C GLU A 360 -24.74 -54.91 1.59
N GLY A 361 -25.33 -54.18 0.64
CA GLY A 361 -26.41 -54.69 -0.22
C GLY A 361 -25.96 -55.58 -1.39
N GLY A 362 -24.65 -55.80 -1.57
CA GLY A 362 -24.07 -56.47 -2.75
C GLY A 362 -23.95 -58.00 -2.66
N GLN A 363 -24.30 -58.63 -1.54
CA GLN A 363 -24.27 -60.10 -1.39
C GLN A 363 -25.62 -60.72 -1.80
N GLY A 364 -25.91 -60.74 -3.10
CA GLY A 364 -27.12 -61.39 -3.62
C GLY A 364 -27.17 -61.50 -5.14
N VAL A 365 -27.34 -62.73 -5.62
CA VAL A 365 -27.57 -63.15 -7.02
C VAL A 365 -26.34 -63.04 -7.94
N GLY A 366 -25.90 -64.19 -8.43
CA GLY A 366 -24.95 -64.32 -9.54
C GLY A 366 -25.61 -64.94 -10.76
N GLU A 367 -25.18 -64.49 -11.93
CA GLU A 367 -25.37 -64.95 -13.32
C GLU A 367 -24.88 -63.76 -14.19
N GLY A 368 -24.29 -63.86 -15.37
CA GLY A 368 -23.89 -64.99 -16.19
C GLY A 368 -23.64 -64.51 -17.63
N VAL A 369 -22.58 -64.99 -18.29
CA VAL A 369 -22.48 -65.14 -19.77
C VAL A 369 -22.26 -63.88 -20.67
N ARG A 370 -20.99 -63.77 -21.12
CA ARG A 370 -20.47 -63.46 -22.49
C ARG A 370 -20.32 -62.01 -23.06
N PRO A 371 -19.33 -61.81 -23.96
CA PRO A 371 -19.01 -60.53 -24.61
C PRO A 371 -19.60 -60.36 -26.03
N GLY A 372 -19.71 -59.11 -26.52
CA GLY A 372 -20.19 -58.80 -27.87
C GLY A 372 -19.79 -57.41 -28.41
N MET A 373 -18.76 -57.41 -29.26
CA MET A 373 -18.48 -56.59 -30.47
C MET A 373 -19.06 -55.16 -30.72
N HIS A 374 -18.21 -54.38 -31.43
CA HIS A 374 -18.53 -53.26 -32.35
C HIS A 374 -18.82 -51.85 -31.74
N GLN A 375 -18.47 -50.71 -32.37
CA GLN A 375 -17.78 -50.46 -33.66
C GLN A 375 -17.06 -49.08 -33.71
N ARG A 376 -16.06 -48.99 -34.60
CA ARG A 376 -15.56 -47.82 -35.39
C ARG A 376 -15.77 -46.37 -34.89
N GLY A 377 -14.65 -45.64 -34.80
CA GLY A 377 -14.57 -44.18 -35.03
C GLY A 377 -13.56 -43.88 -36.15
N HIS A 378 -13.88 -42.95 -37.05
CA HIS A 378 -13.10 -42.66 -38.25
C HIS A 378 -11.99 -41.60 -38.06
N SER A 379 -11.17 -41.48 -39.10
CA SER A 379 -9.90 -40.77 -39.24
C SER A 379 -9.97 -39.31 -39.73
N HIS A 380 -8.81 -38.62 -39.60
CA HIS A 380 -8.20 -37.62 -40.51
C HIS A 380 -8.34 -36.10 -40.27
N LEU A 381 -7.15 -35.47 -40.21
CA LEU A 381 -6.73 -34.15 -40.73
C LEU A 381 -7.34 -32.88 -40.05
N SER A 382 -6.71 -31.70 -40.07
CA SER A 382 -5.52 -31.21 -40.79
C SER A 382 -4.68 -30.26 -39.92
N ALA A 383 -3.41 -30.08 -40.25
CA ALA A 383 -2.59 -28.95 -39.80
C ALA A 383 -2.74 -27.75 -40.75
N THR A 384 -2.48 -26.54 -40.24
CA THR A 384 -2.04 -25.38 -41.03
C THR A 384 -1.10 -24.52 -40.18
N SER A 385 -0.02 -24.07 -40.80
CA SER A 385 1.03 -23.23 -40.22
C SER A 385 0.85 -21.77 -40.63
N THR A 386 1.25 -20.82 -39.77
CA THR A 386 1.61 -19.46 -40.18
C THR A 386 2.87 -19.00 -39.46
N GLN A 387 3.87 -18.57 -40.23
CA GLN A 387 5.07 -17.89 -39.74
C GLN A 387 4.78 -16.39 -39.57
N GLY A 388 5.46 -15.75 -38.61
CA GLY A 388 5.50 -14.30 -38.46
C GLY A 388 6.96 -13.85 -38.26
N HIS A 389 7.40 -12.87 -39.04
CA HIS A 389 8.80 -12.41 -39.04
C HIS A 389 9.16 -11.61 -37.79
N SER A 390 10.36 -11.83 -37.26
CA SER A 390 11.04 -10.95 -36.32
C SER A 390 11.95 -9.95 -37.05
N SER A 391 12.05 -8.74 -36.51
CA SER A 391 13.03 -7.73 -36.93
C SER A 391 13.63 -7.09 -35.69
N SER A 392 14.86 -7.45 -35.36
CA SER A 392 15.61 -6.88 -34.24
C SER A 392 16.38 -5.62 -34.66
N GLY A 393 16.41 -4.63 -33.77
CA GLY A 393 17.27 -3.44 -33.85
C GLY A 393 18.14 -3.35 -32.58
N PRO A 394 19.39 -2.88 -32.68
CA PRO A 394 20.34 -2.96 -31.57
C PRO A 394 20.11 -1.88 -30.51
N THR A 395 20.22 -2.27 -29.24
CA THR A 395 20.28 -1.38 -28.08
C THR A 395 21.73 -0.90 -27.86
N THR A 396 21.93 0.42 -27.81
CA THR A 396 23.24 1.02 -27.51
C THR A 396 23.26 1.54 -26.08
N SER A 397 24.13 1.00 -25.23
CA SER A 397 24.38 1.50 -23.88
C SER A 397 25.16 2.81 -23.90
N GLY A 398 24.47 3.93 -23.63
CA GLY A 398 25.06 5.27 -23.55
C GLY A 398 25.42 5.66 -22.12
N SER A 399 26.64 6.15 -21.90
CA SER A 399 27.05 6.70 -20.60
C SER A 399 26.29 8.00 -20.27
N ILE A 400 25.83 8.11 -19.02
CA ILE A 400 25.01 9.21 -18.52
C ILE A 400 25.72 10.56 -18.69
N THR A 401 25.04 11.55 -19.26
CA THR A 401 25.52 12.95 -19.29
C THR A 401 25.03 13.74 -18.07
N PRO A 402 25.76 14.78 -17.58
CA PRO A 402 25.34 15.56 -16.42
C PRO A 402 23.93 16.18 -16.54
N ALA A 403 23.56 16.66 -17.72
CA ALA A 403 22.21 17.21 -17.98
C ALA A 403 21.09 16.17 -17.85
N GLU A 404 21.38 14.89 -18.08
CA GLU A 404 20.42 13.80 -17.85
C GLU A 404 20.27 13.46 -16.37
N VAL A 405 21.30 13.66 -15.56
CA VAL A 405 21.20 13.57 -14.10
C VAL A 405 20.26 14.67 -13.59
N ASP A 406 20.49 15.92 -13.96
CA ASP A 406 19.67 17.06 -13.50
C ASP A 406 18.20 16.93 -13.88
N PHE A 407 17.89 16.52 -15.12
CA PHE A 407 16.52 16.22 -15.56
C PHE A 407 15.88 15.10 -14.73
N THR A 408 16.63 14.03 -14.45
CA THR A 408 16.15 12.88 -13.66
C THR A 408 15.94 13.26 -12.19
N VAL A 409 16.79 14.13 -11.65
CA VAL A 409 16.65 14.74 -10.33
C VAL A 409 15.37 15.57 -10.25
N ALA A 410 15.07 16.39 -11.25
CA ALA A 410 13.87 17.20 -11.29
C ALA A 410 12.59 16.34 -11.35
N MET A 411 12.55 15.34 -12.24
CA MET A 411 11.43 14.40 -12.37
C MET A 411 11.15 13.60 -11.09
N LEU A 412 12.18 13.14 -10.37
CA LEU A 412 11.98 12.39 -9.12
C LEU A 412 11.62 13.29 -7.92
N LYS A 413 12.08 14.54 -7.90
CA LYS A 413 11.79 15.50 -6.83
C LYS A 413 10.51 16.32 -7.03
N GLY A 414 9.89 16.26 -8.22
CA GLY A 414 8.72 17.07 -8.53
C GLY A 414 9.04 18.57 -8.65
N THR A 415 10.24 18.92 -9.10
CA THR A 415 10.63 20.32 -9.36
C THR A 415 10.53 20.62 -10.84
N ASP A 416 10.10 21.84 -11.21
CA ASP A 416 10.03 22.29 -12.60
C ASP A 416 11.36 22.03 -13.35
N VAL A 417 11.23 21.55 -14.60
CA VAL A 417 12.32 21.19 -15.52
C VAL A 417 12.60 22.34 -16.49
#